data_AF-A0A9R0Z7K8-F1
#
_entry.id   AF-A0A9R0Z7K8-F1
#
_cell.length_a   1.000
_cell.length_b   1.000
_cell.length_c   1.000
_cell.angle_alpha   90.00
_cell.angle_beta   90.00
_cell.angle_gamma   90.00
#
_symmetry.space_group_name_H-M   'P 1'
#
loop_
_entity.id
_entity.type
_entity.pdbx_description
1 polymer ?
#
loop_
_entity_poly.entity_id
_entity_poly.type
_entity_poly.pdbx_seq_one_letter_code
_entity_poly.pdbx_strand_id
1 'polypeptide(L)'
;MAAPTQSSPLRRWKRFFRAFDSVDAAIKPSDPDHSRGELRRARVDIVEQLCDAADDDQAERLCKILDDHMAESLETLRLVPVMPDLLVSTDLGKSVCALRRHESERVRVLARGLVSGWRASMQDELTKVRDALHKLDNINMPQTKEIAVDQQQQHVSVDSGIVVKTVGISKKASPAGDRAGLCSEEKMEAAKRKLCQGYQEAEDAKRLRHSWCRRPR
;
A
#
# COMPACT_ATOMS: atom_id res chain seq x y z
N MET A 1 36.23 -33.76 -15.81
CA MET A 1 34.86 -33.29 -15.52
C MET A 1 34.91 -32.54 -14.20
N ALA A 2 34.65 -31.23 -14.20
CA ALA A 2 34.58 -30.46 -12.96
C ALA A 2 33.23 -30.75 -12.28
N ALA A 3 33.24 -31.22 -11.05
CA ALA A 3 32.03 -31.37 -10.25
C ALA A 3 31.35 -29.99 -10.13
N PRO A 4 30.02 -29.89 -10.29
CA PRO A 4 29.33 -28.65 -10.00
C PRO A 4 29.62 -28.29 -8.55
N THR A 5 30.18 -27.10 -8.31
CA THR A 5 30.32 -26.52 -6.98
C THR A 5 28.91 -26.30 -6.44
N GLN A 6 28.39 -27.32 -5.74
CA GLN A 6 27.11 -27.22 -5.05
C GLN A 6 27.26 -26.04 -4.09
N SER A 7 26.47 -24.99 -4.34
CA SER A 7 26.44 -23.83 -3.45
C SER A 7 26.02 -24.34 -2.09
N SER A 8 26.83 -24.09 -1.05
CA SER A 8 26.53 -24.61 0.29
C SER A 8 25.08 -24.30 0.68
N PRO A 9 24.33 -25.23 1.29
CA PRO A 9 22.89 -25.08 1.54
C PRO A 9 22.54 -23.78 2.31
N LEU A 10 23.42 -23.34 3.21
CA LEU A 10 23.35 -22.03 3.89
C LEU A 10 23.37 -20.80 2.96
N ARG A 11 24.16 -20.83 1.87
CA ARG A 11 24.27 -19.71 0.92
C ARG A 11 22.97 -19.47 0.17
N ARG A 12 22.16 -20.52 0.00
CA ARG A 12 20.84 -20.48 -0.61
C ARG A 12 19.93 -19.49 0.11
N TRP A 13 19.90 -19.59 1.44
CA TRP A 13 19.03 -18.80 2.32
C TRP A 13 19.56 -17.42 2.67
N LYS A 14 20.88 -17.19 2.55
CA LYS A 14 21.53 -15.92 2.91
C LYS A 14 20.85 -14.67 2.35
N ARG A 15 20.37 -14.75 1.10
CA ARG A 15 19.69 -13.66 0.39
C ARG A 15 18.21 -13.48 0.74
N PHE A 16 17.62 -14.42 1.46
CA PHE A 16 16.19 -14.46 1.78
C PHE A 16 15.89 -14.30 3.27
N PHE A 17 16.89 -14.28 4.17
CA PHE A 17 16.64 -14.14 5.61
C PHE A 17 15.83 -12.89 5.98
N ARG A 18 16.05 -11.74 5.32
CA ARG A 18 15.24 -10.53 5.54
C ARG A 18 13.75 -10.72 5.20
N ALA A 19 13.43 -11.70 4.37
CA ALA A 19 12.04 -11.99 4.02
C ALA A 19 11.27 -12.58 5.20
N PHE A 20 11.93 -13.35 6.07
CA PHE A 20 11.29 -13.86 7.28
C PHE A 20 10.81 -12.72 8.17
N ASP A 21 11.66 -11.74 8.47
CA ASP A 21 11.28 -10.60 9.31
C ASP A 21 10.16 -9.76 8.69
N SER A 22 10.21 -9.58 7.36
CA SER A 22 9.23 -8.78 6.62
C SER A 22 7.86 -9.45 6.59
N VAL A 23 7.81 -10.74 6.22
CA VAL A 23 6.61 -11.56 6.34
C VAL A 23 6.15 -11.56 7.79
N ASP A 24 7.10 -11.60 8.72
CA ASP A 24 6.74 -11.78 10.10
C ASP A 24 6.08 -10.56 10.74
N ALA A 25 6.54 -9.38 10.36
CA ALA A 25 5.97 -8.09 10.73
C ALA A 25 4.60 -7.87 10.08
N ALA A 26 4.38 -8.37 8.87
CA ALA A 26 3.13 -8.20 8.13
C ALA A 26 1.97 -9.02 8.71
N ILE A 27 2.26 -10.17 9.33
CA ILE A 27 1.25 -11.00 10.01
C ILE A 27 1.02 -10.51 11.46
N LYS A 28 1.98 -9.79 12.05
CA LYS A 28 1.93 -9.24 13.42
C LYS A 28 0.76 -8.27 13.73
N PRO A 29 0.07 -7.60 12.79
CA PRO A 29 -1.03 -6.69 13.13
C PRO A 29 -2.32 -7.39 13.56
N SER A 30 -2.49 -8.69 13.24
CA SER A 30 -3.83 -9.30 13.28
C SER A 30 -4.08 -10.28 14.43
N ASP A 31 -3.06 -10.77 15.15
CA ASP A 31 -3.27 -11.80 16.18
C ASP A 31 -2.15 -11.85 17.25
N PRO A 32 -2.46 -11.74 18.55
CA PRO A 32 -1.49 -11.88 19.65
C PRO A 32 -1.22 -13.35 20.03
N ASP A 33 -1.11 -14.26 19.07
CA ASP A 33 -1.05 -15.70 19.36
C ASP A 33 0.37 -16.24 19.60
N HIS A 34 0.49 -17.13 20.59
CA HIS A 34 1.73 -17.74 21.08
C HIS A 34 2.39 -18.66 20.02
N SER A 35 1.58 -19.28 19.16
CA SER A 35 2.00 -20.19 18.08
C SER A 35 3.00 -19.55 17.11
N ARG A 36 2.87 -18.24 16.88
CA ARG A 36 3.75 -17.47 16.00
C ARG A 36 5.12 -17.17 16.62
N GLY A 37 5.14 -17.01 17.95
CA GLY A 37 6.38 -16.92 18.71
C GLY A 37 7.16 -18.24 18.64
N GLU A 38 6.46 -19.36 18.75
CA GLU A 38 7.02 -20.71 18.63
C GLU A 38 7.59 -20.96 17.23
N LEU A 39 6.86 -20.62 16.16
CA LEU A 39 7.37 -20.74 14.78
C LEU A 39 8.67 -19.96 14.57
N ARG A 40 8.75 -18.74 15.11
CA ARG A 40 9.98 -17.93 15.05
C ARG A 40 11.12 -18.55 15.83
N ARG A 41 10.86 -19.11 17.02
CA ARG A 41 11.87 -19.82 17.83
C ARG A 41 12.37 -21.07 17.11
N ALA A 42 11.46 -21.92 16.66
CA ALA A 42 11.79 -23.13 15.89
C ALA A 42 12.67 -22.81 14.67
N ARG A 43 12.35 -21.72 13.95
CA ARG A 43 13.19 -21.25 12.83
C ARG A 43 14.59 -20.85 13.27
N VAL A 44 14.74 -20.15 14.40
CA VAL A 44 16.06 -19.77 14.94
C VAL A 44 16.85 -21.03 15.29
N ASP A 45 16.21 -22.00 15.96
CA ASP A 45 16.83 -23.27 16.33
C ASP A 45 17.30 -24.05 15.09
N ILE A 46 16.50 -24.06 14.01
CA ILE A 46 16.89 -24.68 12.73
C ILE A 46 18.08 -23.96 12.10
N VAL A 47 18.12 -22.62 12.14
CA VAL A 47 19.24 -21.85 11.59
C VAL A 47 20.52 -22.05 12.41
N GLU A 48 20.41 -22.20 13.73
CA GLU A 48 21.52 -22.57 14.60
C GLU A 48 22.04 -23.97 14.24
N GLN A 49 21.16 -24.97 14.19
CA GLN A 49 21.50 -26.33 13.74
C GLN A 49 22.13 -26.35 12.35
N LEU A 50 21.71 -25.45 11.46
CA LEU A 50 22.26 -25.34 10.12
C LEU A 50 23.68 -24.75 10.12
N CYS A 51 24.01 -23.89 11.08
CA CYS A 51 25.37 -23.40 11.29
C CYS A 51 26.30 -24.50 11.84
N ASP A 52 25.75 -25.40 12.66
CA ASP A 52 26.48 -26.50 13.33
C ASP A 52 26.44 -27.82 12.55
N ALA A 53 25.85 -27.84 11.35
CA ALA A 53 25.68 -29.06 10.56
C ALA A 53 27.03 -29.72 10.23
N ALA A 54 27.13 -31.02 10.52
CA ALA A 54 28.38 -31.77 10.34
C ALA A 54 28.68 -32.10 8.88
N ASP A 55 27.63 -32.21 8.05
CA ASP A 55 27.70 -32.55 6.64
C ASP A 55 26.61 -31.86 5.81
N ASP A 56 26.80 -31.87 4.49
CA ASP A 56 25.90 -31.24 3.53
C ASP A 56 24.52 -31.90 3.48
N ASP A 57 24.41 -33.21 3.79
CA ASP A 57 23.13 -33.93 3.78
C ASP A 57 22.24 -33.47 4.95
N GLN A 58 22.82 -33.30 6.14
CA GLN A 58 22.16 -32.71 7.30
C GLN A 58 21.74 -31.28 7.00
N ALA A 59 22.64 -30.48 6.40
CA ALA A 59 22.34 -29.09 6.04
C ALA A 59 21.20 -28.98 5.00
N GLU A 60 21.13 -29.89 4.03
CA GLU A 60 20.06 -29.93 3.03
C GLU A 60 18.72 -30.33 3.66
N ARG A 61 18.70 -31.27 4.62
CA ARG A 61 17.49 -31.62 5.38
C ARG A 61 16.96 -30.42 6.16
N LEU A 62 17.84 -29.70 6.86
CA LEU A 62 17.48 -28.49 7.61
C LEU A 62 17.00 -27.37 6.69
N CYS A 63 17.61 -27.20 5.50
CA CYS A 63 17.14 -26.23 4.51
C CYS A 63 15.73 -26.53 4.00
N LYS A 64 15.37 -27.81 3.81
CA LYS A 64 14.00 -28.19 3.42
C LYS A 64 12.98 -27.85 4.50
N ILE A 65 13.30 -28.08 5.77
CA ILE A 65 12.44 -27.68 6.89
C ILE A 65 12.26 -26.15 6.90
N LEU A 66 13.34 -25.39 6.65
CA LEU A 66 13.27 -23.94 6.55
C LEU A 66 12.41 -23.46 5.37
N ASP A 67 12.46 -24.17 4.23
CA ASP A 67 11.58 -23.94 3.08
C ASP A 67 10.11 -24.13 3.44
N ASP A 68 9.79 -25.19 4.18
CA ASP A 68 8.44 -25.50 4.59
C ASP A 68 7.88 -24.46 5.55
N HIS A 69 8.66 -24.02 6.55
CA HIS A 69 8.26 -22.93 7.44
C HIS A 69 8.03 -21.60 6.72
N MET A 70 8.86 -21.26 5.73
CA MET A 70 8.62 -20.05 4.92
C MET A 70 7.33 -20.21 4.10
N ALA A 71 7.10 -21.36 3.50
CA ALA A 71 5.90 -21.62 2.73
C ALA A 71 4.63 -21.56 3.58
N GLU A 72 4.62 -22.12 4.79
CA GLU A 72 3.53 -21.97 5.77
C GLU A 72 3.29 -20.51 6.16
N SER A 73 4.36 -19.74 6.34
CA SER A 73 4.27 -18.31 6.63
C SER A 73 3.64 -17.54 5.46
N LEU A 74 3.97 -17.90 4.21
CA LEU A 74 3.36 -17.32 3.02
C LEU A 74 1.90 -17.73 2.83
N GLU A 75 1.51 -18.94 3.20
CA GLU A 75 0.11 -19.38 3.21
C GLU A 75 -0.69 -18.59 4.24
N THR A 76 -0.14 -18.42 5.45
CA THR A 76 -0.75 -17.55 6.48
C THR A 76 -0.90 -16.12 5.97
N LEU A 77 0.13 -15.59 5.31
CA LEU A 77 0.09 -14.25 4.73
C LEU A 77 -1.01 -14.08 3.66
N ARG A 78 -1.40 -15.14 2.95
CA ARG A 78 -2.51 -15.08 1.98
C ARG A 78 -3.86 -14.85 2.65
N LEU A 79 -4.02 -15.29 3.90
CA LEU A 79 -5.26 -15.13 4.66
C LEU A 79 -5.37 -13.75 5.32
N VAL A 80 -4.24 -13.07 5.52
CA VAL A 80 -4.19 -11.72 6.09
C VAL A 80 -4.58 -10.70 5.00
N PRO A 81 -5.55 -9.82 5.24
CA PRO A 81 -5.83 -8.69 4.36
C PRO A 81 -4.62 -7.75 4.29
N VAL A 82 -3.82 -7.86 3.23
CA VAL A 82 -2.67 -6.98 3.02
C VAL A 82 -3.14 -5.68 2.39
N MET A 83 -3.19 -4.62 3.19
CA MET A 83 -3.54 -3.28 2.70
C MET A 83 -2.40 -2.67 1.87
N PRO A 84 -2.70 -1.87 0.83
CA PRO A 84 -1.68 -1.21 0.01
C PRO A 84 -0.66 -0.41 0.81
N ASP A 85 -1.12 0.31 1.86
CA ASP A 85 -0.24 1.10 2.74
C ASP A 85 0.79 0.23 3.47
N LEU A 86 0.43 -1.02 3.82
CA LEU A 86 1.35 -1.97 4.43
C LEU A 86 2.46 -2.37 3.44
N LEU A 87 2.12 -2.60 2.16
CA LEU A 87 3.10 -2.96 1.13
C LEU A 87 4.05 -1.80 0.79
N VAL A 88 3.59 -0.56 0.93
CA VAL A 88 4.42 0.64 0.73
C VAL A 88 5.32 0.91 1.93
N SER A 89 4.77 0.77 3.15
CA SER A 89 5.48 1.10 4.39
C SER A 89 6.48 0.02 4.81
N THR A 90 6.23 -1.22 4.42
CA THR A 90 7.08 -2.37 4.77
C THR A 90 7.87 -2.86 3.57
N ASP A 91 9.02 -3.47 3.82
CA ASP A 91 9.81 -4.11 2.76
C ASP A 91 9.22 -5.48 2.32
N LEU A 92 7.96 -5.76 2.68
CA LEU A 92 7.24 -7.00 2.40
C LEU A 92 7.15 -7.24 0.89
N GLY A 93 6.75 -6.22 0.13
CA GLY A 93 6.60 -6.33 -1.33
C GLY A 93 7.92 -6.73 -2.01
N LYS A 94 9.04 -6.11 -1.60
CA LYS A 94 10.37 -6.43 -2.14
C LYS A 94 10.82 -7.83 -1.73
N SER A 95 10.61 -8.18 -0.46
CA SER A 95 10.97 -9.48 0.10
C SER A 95 10.23 -10.63 -0.57
N VAL A 96 8.90 -10.54 -0.70
CA VAL A 96 8.11 -11.57 -1.39
C VAL A 96 8.41 -11.61 -2.89
N CYS A 97 8.74 -10.48 -3.52
CA CYS A 97 9.24 -10.48 -4.89
C CYS A 97 10.56 -11.25 -5.05
N ALA A 98 11.49 -11.12 -4.10
CA ALA A 98 12.75 -11.88 -4.11
C ALA A 98 12.50 -13.39 -4.02
N LEU A 99 11.56 -13.83 -3.16
CA LEU A 99 11.20 -15.24 -2.97
C LEU A 99 10.67 -15.92 -4.25
N ARG A 100 10.25 -15.16 -5.28
CA ARG A 100 9.88 -15.73 -6.59
C ARG A 100 11.04 -16.38 -7.35
N ARG A 101 12.29 -16.21 -6.88
CA ARG A 101 13.50 -16.83 -7.44
C ARG A 101 14.14 -17.84 -6.48
N HIS A 102 13.43 -18.17 -5.41
CA HIS A 102 13.85 -19.18 -4.45
C HIS A 102 13.87 -20.56 -5.10
N GLU A 103 14.74 -21.44 -4.64
CA GLU A 103 14.99 -22.75 -5.23
C GLU A 103 13.86 -23.74 -4.92
N SER A 104 13.29 -23.69 -3.71
CA SER A 104 12.06 -24.44 -3.37
C SER A 104 10.89 -23.99 -4.24
N GLU A 105 10.33 -24.94 -4.99
CA GLU A 105 9.16 -24.69 -5.85
C GLU A 105 7.96 -24.22 -5.03
N ARG A 106 7.72 -24.81 -3.85
CA ARG A 106 6.57 -24.44 -3.01
C ARG A 106 6.64 -22.96 -2.61
N VAL A 107 7.77 -22.52 -2.06
CA VAL A 107 8.01 -21.10 -1.72
C VAL A 107 7.84 -20.22 -2.96
N ARG A 108 8.40 -20.65 -4.10
CA ARG A 108 8.39 -19.89 -5.35
C ARG A 108 6.99 -19.71 -5.93
N VAL A 109 6.18 -20.77 -5.97
CA VAL A 109 4.76 -20.73 -6.41
C VAL A 109 3.93 -19.86 -5.49
N LEU A 110 4.10 -20.02 -4.18
CA LEU A 110 3.35 -19.24 -3.20
C LEU A 110 3.61 -17.74 -3.35
N ALA A 111 4.88 -17.36 -3.44
CA ALA A 111 5.31 -15.97 -3.64
C ALA A 111 4.80 -15.38 -4.96
N ARG A 112 4.82 -16.13 -6.07
CA ARG A 112 4.25 -15.68 -7.35
C ARG A 112 2.75 -15.43 -7.24
N GLY A 113 2.01 -16.34 -6.61
CA GLY A 113 0.57 -16.20 -6.40
C GLY A 113 0.22 -14.96 -5.57
N LEU A 114 0.95 -14.70 -4.48
CA LEU A 114 0.78 -13.51 -3.65
C LEU A 114 0.98 -12.21 -4.45
N VAL A 115 2.10 -12.10 -5.18
CA VAL A 115 2.41 -10.91 -5.99
C VAL A 115 1.36 -10.68 -7.08
N SER A 116 0.87 -11.73 -7.72
CA SER A 116 -0.21 -11.63 -8.70
C SER A 116 -1.52 -11.20 -8.06
N GLY A 117 -1.88 -11.76 -6.90
CA GLY A 117 -3.08 -11.40 -6.14
C GLY A 117 -3.05 -9.94 -5.70
N TRP A 118 -1.94 -9.46 -5.14
CA TRP A 118 -1.79 -8.05 -4.75
C TRP A 118 -1.87 -7.11 -5.96
N ARG A 119 -1.25 -7.47 -7.10
CA ARG A 119 -1.37 -6.68 -8.33
C ARG A 119 -2.82 -6.61 -8.83
N ALA A 120 -3.53 -7.73 -8.82
CA ALA A 120 -4.92 -7.78 -9.24
C ALA A 120 -5.81 -6.93 -8.32
N SER A 121 -5.61 -7.02 -6.99
CA SER A 121 -6.33 -6.20 -6.02
C SER A 121 -6.05 -4.70 -6.21
N MET A 122 -4.79 -4.29 -6.39
CA MET A 122 -4.48 -2.88 -6.69
C MET A 122 -5.09 -2.42 -8.03
N GLN A 123 -5.09 -3.29 -9.05
CA GLN A 123 -5.68 -2.97 -10.34
C GLN A 123 -7.20 -2.80 -10.25
N ASP A 124 -7.86 -3.65 -9.47
CA ASP A 124 -9.30 -3.57 -9.18
C ASP A 124 -9.66 -2.24 -8.48
N GLU A 125 -8.89 -1.87 -7.46
CA GLU A 125 -9.06 -0.57 -6.79
C GLU A 125 -8.84 0.61 -7.74
N LEU A 126 -7.80 0.56 -8.58
CA LEU A 126 -7.57 1.61 -9.59
C LEU A 126 -8.71 1.69 -10.62
N THR A 127 -9.29 0.55 -11.03
CA THR A 127 -10.45 0.56 -11.92
C THR A 127 -11.69 1.16 -11.25
N LYS A 128 -11.95 0.86 -9.97
CA LYS A 128 -13.05 1.46 -9.21
C LYS A 128 -12.90 2.99 -9.09
N VAL A 129 -11.69 3.47 -8.81
CA VAL A 129 -11.39 4.91 -8.73
C VAL A 129 -11.62 5.59 -10.08
N ARG A 130 -11.14 4.98 -11.18
CA ARG A 130 -11.36 5.49 -12.53
C ARG A 130 -12.84 5.53 -12.89
N ASP A 131 -13.59 4.49 -12.58
CA ASP A 131 -15.03 4.43 -12.87
C ASP A 131 -15.81 5.46 -12.05
N ALA A 132 -15.40 5.71 -10.79
CA ALA A 132 -15.96 6.78 -9.97
C ALA A 132 -15.66 8.17 -10.56
N LEU A 133 -14.44 8.39 -11.08
CA LEU A 133 -14.07 9.63 -11.76
C LEU A 133 -14.92 9.86 -13.03
N HIS A 134 -15.08 8.84 -13.88
CA HIS A 134 -15.94 8.94 -15.06
C HIS A 134 -17.42 9.20 -14.71
N LYS A 135 -17.92 8.67 -13.58
CA LYS A 135 -19.27 8.99 -13.10
C LYS A 135 -19.40 10.47 -12.71
N LEU A 136 -18.36 11.10 -12.17
CA LEU A 136 -18.35 12.53 -11.85
C LEU A 136 -18.31 13.40 -13.10
N ASP A 137 -17.51 13.04 -14.10
CA ASP A 137 -17.43 13.76 -15.37
C ASP A 137 -18.78 13.73 -16.12
N ASN A 138 -19.50 12.61 -16.06
CA ASN A 138 -20.84 12.49 -16.65
C ASN A 138 -21.90 13.39 -15.98
N ILE A 139 -21.67 13.84 -14.74
CA ILE A 139 -22.58 14.78 -14.03
C ILE A 139 -22.31 16.23 -14.47
N ASN A 140 -21.11 16.54 -15.01
CA ASN A 140 -20.71 17.89 -15.41
C ASN A 140 -21.05 18.24 -16.88
N MET A 141 -21.78 17.38 -17.60
CA MET A 141 -22.29 17.70 -18.94
C MET A 141 -23.69 18.33 -18.82
N PRO A 142 -23.90 19.63 -19.11
CA PRO A 142 -25.24 20.18 -19.16
C PRO A 142 -26.00 19.49 -20.29
N GLN A 143 -26.97 18.64 -19.95
CA GLN A 143 -28.02 18.31 -20.89
C GLN A 143 -28.88 19.56 -21.11
N THR A 144 -28.43 20.48 -21.97
CA THR A 144 -29.30 21.46 -22.61
C THR A 144 -30.17 20.71 -23.61
N LYS A 145 -31.24 20.12 -23.08
CA LYS A 145 -32.42 19.78 -23.87
C LYS A 145 -33.40 20.93 -23.67
N GLU A 146 -33.24 21.99 -24.45
CA GLU A 146 -34.30 22.98 -24.59
C GLU A 146 -35.40 22.44 -25.51
N ILE A 147 -36.50 22.06 -24.86
CA ILE A 147 -37.90 22.37 -25.12
C ILE A 147 -38.46 22.16 -26.54
N ALA A 148 -39.42 21.22 -26.64
CA ALA A 148 -40.63 21.44 -27.44
C ALA A 148 -41.85 21.21 -26.56
N VAL A 149 -42.53 22.31 -26.24
CA VAL A 149 -43.90 22.37 -25.71
C VAL A 149 -44.83 21.93 -26.84
N ASP A 150 -45.68 20.93 -26.63
CA ASP A 150 -47.12 21.12 -26.88
C ASP A 150 -48.00 20.17 -26.06
N GLN A 151 -49.21 20.68 -25.84
CA GLN A 151 -50.25 20.29 -24.90
C GLN A 151 -51.01 19.04 -25.35
N GLN A 152 -51.49 18.22 -24.39
CA GLN A 152 -52.92 17.85 -24.28
C GLN A 152 -53.16 17.05 -22.97
N GLN A 153 -54.24 17.43 -22.31
CA GLN A 153 -54.70 17.15 -20.96
C GLN A 153 -55.62 15.91 -20.86
N GLN A 154 -55.65 15.24 -19.69
CA GLN A 154 -56.82 14.61 -18.98
C GLN A 154 -56.30 13.79 -17.77
N HIS A 155 -56.36 14.27 -16.52
CA HIS A 155 -57.45 14.30 -15.52
C HIS A 155 -57.87 12.94 -14.92
N VAL A 156 -57.54 12.69 -13.64
CA VAL A 156 -58.38 12.33 -12.45
C VAL A 156 -57.44 11.94 -11.28
N SER A 157 -57.32 12.72 -10.20
CA SER A 157 -58.05 12.67 -8.91
C SER A 157 -57.99 11.33 -8.15
N VAL A 158 -57.38 11.29 -6.96
CA VAL A 158 -58.07 11.33 -5.64
C VAL A 158 -57.05 11.46 -4.49
N ASP A 159 -57.51 12.22 -3.50
CA ASP A 159 -56.97 12.75 -2.26
C ASP A 159 -56.55 11.73 -1.17
N SER A 160 -55.60 12.13 -0.30
CA SER A 160 -55.75 12.08 1.17
C SER A 160 -54.51 12.60 1.89
N GLY A 161 -54.58 13.87 2.34
CA GLY A 161 -54.64 14.17 3.77
C GLY A 161 -53.43 14.04 4.72
N ILE A 162 -53.03 15.22 5.22
CA ILE A 162 -52.74 15.59 6.64
C ILE A 162 -51.35 15.26 7.25
N VAL A 163 -50.52 16.29 7.51
CA VAL A 163 -50.26 16.92 8.83
C VAL A 163 -49.04 17.87 8.72
N VAL A 164 -49.30 19.14 9.03
CA VAL A 164 -48.31 20.21 9.23
C VAL A 164 -47.69 20.09 10.63
N LYS A 165 -46.38 20.28 10.77
CA LYS A 165 -45.84 20.96 11.96
C LYS A 165 -44.54 21.71 11.66
N THR A 166 -44.72 23.01 11.48
CA THR A 166 -43.72 24.08 11.60
C THR A 166 -43.29 24.28 13.06
N VAL A 167 -41.99 24.45 13.29
CA VAL A 167 -41.43 25.30 14.35
C VAL A 167 -40.17 25.97 13.78
N GLY A 168 -40.21 27.31 13.63
CA GLY A 168 -39.03 28.15 13.39
C GLY A 168 -38.28 28.43 14.71
N ILE A 169 -37.13 29.09 14.79
CA ILE A 169 -36.70 30.46 14.40
C ILE A 169 -35.25 30.49 14.95
N SER A 170 -34.22 31.04 14.29
CA SER A 170 -33.90 32.45 14.47
C SER A 170 -32.84 33.00 13.50
N LYS A 171 -33.15 34.22 13.04
CA LYS A 171 -32.37 35.17 12.25
C LYS A 171 -31.10 35.63 12.98
N LYS A 172 -30.03 35.89 12.21
CA LYS A 172 -29.37 37.22 12.08
C LYS A 172 -28.60 37.23 10.76
N ALA A 173 -29.12 37.91 9.73
CA ALA A 173 -28.83 39.30 9.38
C ALA A 173 -27.38 39.50 8.92
N SER A 174 -27.22 39.55 7.59
CA SER A 174 -26.04 40.05 6.87
C SER A 174 -25.75 41.51 7.23
N PRO A 175 -24.57 42.01 6.83
CA PRO A 175 -24.65 43.00 5.76
C PRO A 175 -23.74 42.62 4.59
N ALA A 176 -24.27 42.85 3.39
CA ALA A 176 -23.50 42.96 2.19
C ALA A 176 -22.44 44.06 2.36
N GLY A 177 -21.21 43.74 1.97
CA GLY A 177 -20.11 44.67 1.86
C GLY A 177 -19.31 44.29 0.63
N ASP A 178 -19.57 45.00 -0.47
CA ASP A 178 -18.82 44.92 -1.71
C ASP A 178 -17.32 45.10 -1.47
N ARG A 179 -16.53 44.09 -1.85
CA ARG A 179 -15.34 44.29 -2.69
C ARG A 179 -14.85 42.91 -3.13
N ALA A 180 -14.96 42.66 -4.43
CA ALA A 180 -14.00 41.83 -5.14
C ALA A 180 -12.61 42.44 -4.91
N GLY A 181 -12.00 42.11 -3.77
CA GLY A 181 -10.60 42.38 -3.49
C GLY A 181 -9.82 41.35 -4.29
N LEU A 182 -9.40 41.76 -5.48
CA LEU A 182 -8.37 41.07 -6.27
C LEU A 182 -7.36 40.48 -5.30
N CYS A 183 -7.16 39.16 -5.34
CA CYS A 183 -6.06 38.51 -4.64
C CYS A 183 -4.81 39.23 -5.11
N SER A 184 -4.27 40.13 -4.29
CA SER A 184 -3.24 41.05 -4.75
C SER A 184 -2.06 40.21 -5.23
N GLU A 185 -1.60 40.47 -6.45
CA GLU A 185 -0.49 39.75 -7.09
C GLU A 185 0.73 39.69 -6.16
N GLU A 186 0.89 40.69 -5.31
CA GLU A 186 1.86 40.74 -4.22
C GLU A 186 1.78 39.57 -3.22
N LYS A 187 0.57 39.11 -2.83
CA LYS A 187 0.40 37.94 -1.95
C LYS A 187 0.78 36.65 -2.67
N MET A 188 0.50 36.57 -3.96
CA MET A 188 0.87 35.42 -4.80
C MET A 188 2.38 35.36 -5.02
N GLU A 189 3.02 36.51 -5.28
CA GLU A 189 4.47 36.64 -5.39
C GLU A 189 5.19 36.37 -4.05
N ALA A 190 4.59 36.77 -2.91
CA ALA A 190 5.12 36.43 -1.59
C ALA A 190 5.10 34.92 -1.33
N ALA A 191 4.05 34.21 -1.77
CA ALA A 191 3.97 32.76 -1.66
C ALA A 191 5.00 32.07 -2.58
N LYS A 192 5.16 32.56 -3.81
CA LYS A 192 6.14 32.05 -4.78
C LYS A 192 7.58 32.22 -4.29
N ARG A 193 7.92 33.37 -3.69
CA ARG A 193 9.25 33.59 -3.07
C ARG A 193 9.52 32.62 -1.92
N LYS A 194 8.54 32.37 -1.06
CA LYS A 194 8.68 31.42 0.06
C LYS A 194 8.89 29.98 -0.42
N LEU A 195 8.18 29.57 -1.48
CA LEU A 195 8.35 28.25 -2.07
C LEU A 195 9.75 28.09 -2.68
N CYS A 196 10.19 29.07 -3.49
CA CYS A 196 11.53 29.05 -4.10
C CYS A 196 12.64 29.08 -3.05
N GLN A 197 12.47 29.87 -1.98
CA GLN A 197 13.41 29.93 -0.87
C GLN A 197 13.51 28.58 -0.14
N GLY A 198 12.39 27.90 0.10
CA GLY A 198 12.39 26.56 0.70
C GLY A 198 13.13 25.52 -0.15
N TYR A 199 13.00 25.59 -1.48
CA TYR A 199 13.78 24.73 -2.39
C TYR A 199 15.28 25.05 -2.35
N GLN A 200 15.64 26.33 -2.29
CA GLN A 200 17.03 26.75 -2.21
C GLN A 200 17.68 26.31 -0.88
N GLU A 201 16.98 26.49 0.24
CA GLU A 201 17.44 26.05 1.57
C GLU A 201 17.62 24.52 1.66
N ALA A 202 16.74 23.75 1.01
CA ALA A 202 16.87 22.31 0.91
C ALA A 202 18.08 21.86 0.07
N GLU A 203 18.37 22.58 -1.03
CA GLU A 203 19.56 22.33 -1.85
C GLU A 203 20.86 22.73 -1.13
N ASP A 204 20.86 23.85 -0.41
CA ASP A 204 22.02 24.27 0.38
C ASP A 204 22.29 23.33 1.55
N ALA A 205 21.24 22.78 2.19
CA ALA A 205 21.37 21.72 3.19
C ALA A 205 21.99 20.43 2.60
N LYS A 206 21.67 20.08 1.34
CA LYS A 206 22.31 18.94 0.65
C LYS A 206 23.77 19.24 0.32
N ARG A 207 24.11 20.46 -0.14
CA ARG A 207 25.50 20.87 -0.43
C ARG A 207 26.36 20.85 0.83
N LEU A 208 25.84 21.32 1.96
CA LEU A 208 26.53 21.25 3.25
C LEU A 208 26.75 19.80 3.65
N ARG A 209 25.72 18.93 3.62
CA ARG A 209 25.90 17.50 3.94
C ARG A 209 26.94 16.83 3.03
N HIS A 210 26.97 17.19 1.76
CA HIS A 210 27.96 16.68 0.80
C HIS A 210 29.38 17.20 1.06
N SER A 211 29.55 18.42 1.61
CA SER A 211 30.87 18.95 2.01
C SER A 211 31.36 18.35 3.33
N TRP A 212 30.47 18.08 4.30
CA TRP A 212 30.79 17.39 5.55
C TRP A 212 31.26 15.95 5.33
N CYS A 213 30.78 15.27 4.27
CA CYS A 213 31.25 13.94 3.88
C CYS A 213 32.61 13.92 3.16
N ARG A 214 33.22 15.09 2.85
CA ARG A 214 34.53 15.21 2.17
C ARG A 214 35.65 15.75 3.08
N ARG A 215 35.61 15.53 4.39
CA ARG A 215 36.79 15.74 5.24
C ARG A 215 37.69 14.49 5.19
N PRO A 216 38.94 14.59 4.69
CA PRO A 216 39.87 13.47 4.75
C PRO A 216 40.29 13.23 6.21
N ARG A 217 40.50 11.95 6.55
CA ARG A 217 41.12 11.51 7.79
C ARG A 217 42.57 11.97 7.87
#